data_AF-A0A2V9B123-F1
#
_entry.id   AF-A0A2V9B123-F1
#
_cell.length_a   1.000
_cell.length_b   1.000
_cell.length_c   1.000
_cell.angle_alpha   90.00
_cell.angle_beta   90.00
_cell.angle_gamma   90.00
#
_symmetry.space_group_name_H-M   'P 1'
#
loop_
_entity.id
_entity.type
_entity.pdbx_description
1 polymer ?
#
loop_
_entity_poly.entity_id
_entity_poly.type
_entity_poly.pdbx_seq_one_letter_code
_entity_poly.pdbx_strand_id
1 'polypeptide(L)'
;MPVTPWKTCELPLPETSYCALISYLPLKHFRAIPKCFRFTYEIMSQLRSSPGLIGYSLDARPFARKFWTLSVWRDQKALMD
;
A
#
# COMPACT_ATOMS: atom_id res chain seq x y z
N MET A 1 6.89 7.25 -10.16
CA MET A 1 6.16 6.19 -10.87
C MET A 1 4.75 6.66 -11.12
N PRO A 2 4.11 6.33 -12.23
CA PRO A 2 2.65 6.35 -12.29
C PRO A 2 2.05 5.36 -11.27
N VAL A 3 0.74 5.39 -11.08
CA VAL A 3 -0.02 4.42 -10.26
C VAL A 3 0.47 3.00 -10.56
N THR A 4 0.85 2.25 -9.52
CA THR A 4 1.13 0.83 -9.70
C THR A 4 -0.20 0.09 -9.83
N PRO A 5 -0.33 -0.83 -10.80
CA PRO A 5 -1.53 -1.64 -10.92
C PRO A 5 -1.79 -2.40 -9.61
N TRP A 6 -3.06 -2.68 -9.34
CA TRP A 6 -3.46 -3.50 -8.21
C TRP A 6 -2.73 -4.84 -8.23
N LYS A 7 -2.13 -5.22 -7.10
CA LYS A 7 -1.45 -6.50 -6.91
C LYS A 7 -2.22 -7.35 -5.93
N THR A 8 -2.83 -8.42 -6.44
CA THR A 8 -3.51 -9.45 -5.63
C THR A 8 -2.48 -10.39 -5.02
N CYS A 9 -2.57 -10.63 -3.72
CA CYS A 9 -1.75 -11.61 -2.99
C CYS A 9 -2.60 -12.84 -2.62
N GLU A 10 -3.84 -12.62 -2.18
CA GLU A 10 -4.85 -13.67 -1.95
C GLU A 10 -6.13 -13.34 -2.72
N LEU A 11 -6.84 -14.38 -3.19
CA LEU A 11 -8.11 -14.17 -3.88
C LEU A 11 -9.20 -13.75 -2.87
N PRO A 12 -9.90 -12.63 -3.11
CA PRO A 12 -11.03 -12.26 -2.27
C PRO A 12 -12.18 -13.27 -2.45
N LEU A 13 -12.77 -13.67 -1.33
CA LEU A 13 -13.97 -14.47 -1.24
C LEU A 13 -15.19 -13.56 -1.43
N PRO A 14 -16.22 -14.03 -2.16
CA PRO A 14 -17.48 -13.31 -2.27
C PRO A 14 -18.15 -13.18 -0.90
N GLU A 15 -18.96 -12.12 -0.73
CA GLU A 15 -19.76 -11.83 0.47
C GLU A 15 -18.95 -11.70 1.78
N THR A 16 -17.64 -11.45 1.67
CA THR A 16 -16.76 -11.24 2.82
C THR A 16 -16.43 -9.76 2.96
N SER A 17 -16.54 -9.23 4.18
CA SER A 17 -16.10 -7.88 4.52
C SER A 17 -14.59 -7.85 4.70
N TYR A 18 -13.92 -6.89 4.06
CA TYR A 18 -12.48 -6.70 4.13
C TYR A 18 -12.12 -5.37 4.80
N CYS A 19 -10.95 -5.31 5.42
CA CYS A 19 -10.41 -4.07 5.97
C CYS A 19 -9.53 -3.39 4.91
N ALA A 20 -9.86 -2.15 4.55
CA ALA A 20 -9.03 -1.34 3.66
C ALA A 20 -8.27 -0.27 4.44
N LEU A 21 -6.96 -0.23 4.27
CA LEU A 21 -6.10 0.83 4.77
C LEU A 21 -5.65 1.73 3.62
N ILE A 22 -5.99 3.01 3.72
CA ILE A 22 -5.50 4.06 2.84
C ILE A 22 -4.58 4.98 3.66
N SER A 23 -3.33 5.14 3.23
CA SER A 23 -2.41 6.09 3.85
C SER A 23 -2.00 7.17 2.87
N TYR A 24 -1.96 8.40 3.36
CA TYR A 24 -1.51 9.58 2.62
C TYR A 24 -0.20 10.10 3.21
N LEU A 25 0.84 10.18 2.39
CA LEU A 25 2.16 10.65 2.78
C LEU A 25 2.51 11.92 2.00
N PRO A 26 2.31 13.11 2.58
CA PRO A 26 2.75 14.37 1.98
C PRO A 26 4.26 14.53 2.17
N LEU A 27 4.98 14.87 1.09
CA LEU A 27 6.43 15.11 1.16
C LEU A 27 6.75 16.60 1.24
N LYS A 28 7.58 16.99 2.23
CA LYS A 28 8.06 18.37 2.40
C LYS A 28 9.06 18.79 1.33
N HIS A 29 9.92 17.87 0.87
CA HIS A 29 11.01 18.16 -0.06
C HIS A 29 11.06 17.16 -1.21
N PHE A 30 11.38 17.64 -2.43
CA PHE A 30 11.57 16.78 -3.60
C PHE A 30 12.74 15.80 -3.43
N ARG A 31 13.78 16.18 -2.67
CA ARG A 31 14.92 15.31 -2.36
C ARG A 31 14.54 14.10 -1.49
N ALA A 32 13.40 14.17 -0.78
CA ALA A 32 12.90 13.05 0.02
C ALA A 32 12.15 12.00 -0.83
N ILE A 33 11.80 12.33 -2.07
CA ILE A 33 11.02 11.46 -2.96
C ILE A 33 11.70 10.11 -3.18
N PRO A 34 12.99 10.01 -3.57
CA PRO A 34 13.60 8.71 -3.83
C PRO A 34 13.64 7.82 -2.57
N LYS A 35 13.92 8.45 -1.42
CA LYS A 35 13.96 7.75 -0.13
C LYS A 35 12.57 7.26 0.31
N CYS A 36 11.54 8.08 0.11
CA CYS A 36 10.15 7.68 0.37
C CYS A 36 9.71 6.53 -0.52
N PHE A 37 9.99 6.59 -1.83
CA PHE A 37 9.71 5.47 -2.73
C PHE A 37 10.35 4.17 -2.26
N ARG A 38 11.63 4.21 -1.87
CA ARG A 38 12.35 3.05 -1.36
C ARG A 38 11.67 2.47 -0.11
N PHE A 39 11.41 3.29 0.89
CA PHE A 39 10.79 2.83 2.13
C PHE A 39 9.38 2.27 1.90
N THR A 40 8.56 2.96 1.09
CA THR A 40 7.23 2.47 0.75
C THR A 40 7.29 1.13 0.03
N TYR A 41 8.26 0.94 -0.87
CA TYR A 41 8.46 -0.34 -1.54
C TYR A 41 8.92 -1.44 -0.59
N GLU A 42 9.85 -1.15 0.32
CA GLU A 42 10.32 -2.10 1.34
C GLU A 42 9.18 -2.52 2.26
N ILE A 43 8.39 -1.56 2.76
CA ILE A 43 7.19 -1.82 3.57
C ILE A 43 6.21 -2.70 2.79
N MET A 44 5.87 -2.34 1.55
CA MET A 44 4.95 -3.15 0.73
C MET A 44 5.50 -4.54 0.41
N SER A 45 6.82 -4.68 0.27
CA SER A 45 7.46 -5.98 0.07
C SER A 45 7.39 -6.85 1.34
N GLN A 46 7.49 -6.25 2.52
CA GLN A 46 7.32 -6.96 3.79
C GLN A 46 5.86 -7.34 4.00
N LEU A 47 4.92 -6.42 3.77
CA LEU A 47 3.48 -6.66 3.89
C LEU A 47 3.00 -7.77 2.95
N ARG A 48 3.61 -7.92 1.77
CA ARG A 48 3.32 -9.03 0.85
C ARG A 48 3.50 -10.41 1.51
N SER A 49 4.43 -10.51 2.46
CA SER A 49 4.69 -11.75 3.19
C SER A 49 3.80 -11.92 4.42
N SER A 50 3.00 -10.90 4.77
CA SER A 50 2.08 -10.96 5.91
C SER A 50 0.83 -11.79 5.56
N PRO A 51 0.45 -12.77 6.39
CA PRO A 51 -0.77 -13.55 6.22
C PRO A 51 -2.02 -12.66 6.21
N GLY A 52 -2.96 -12.91 5.31
CA GLY A 52 -4.23 -12.18 5.26
C GLY A 52 -4.22 -10.88 4.47
N LEU A 53 -3.11 -10.52 3.81
CA LEU A 53 -3.12 -9.46 2.81
C LEU A 53 -3.83 -9.94 1.53
N ILE A 54 -4.91 -9.27 1.14
CA ILE A 54 -5.67 -9.57 -0.09
C ILE A 54 -4.98 -8.91 -1.29
N GLY A 55 -4.57 -7.66 -1.14
CA GLY A 55 -3.81 -6.97 -2.17
C GLY A 55 -3.51 -5.52 -1.86
N TYR A 56 -2.76 -4.88 -2.76
CA TYR A 56 -2.30 -3.52 -2.55
C TYR A 56 -2.04 -2.76 -3.87
N SER A 57 -2.04 -1.44 -3.78
CA SER A 57 -1.67 -0.52 -4.86
C SER A 57 -1.02 0.74 -4.28
N LEU A 58 -0.10 1.34 -5.04
CA LEU A 58 0.60 2.58 -4.73
C LEU A 58 0.31 3.60 -5.83
N ASP A 59 -0.32 4.73 -5.47
CA ASP A 59 -0.36 5.93 -6.33
C ASP A 59 0.68 6.94 -5.84
N ALA A 60 1.80 7.02 -6.54
CA ALA A 60 2.82 8.00 -6.26
C ALA A 60 2.77 9.13 -7.30
N ARG A 61 2.50 10.36 -6.87
CA ARG A 61 2.53 11.55 -7.71
C ARG A 61 3.71 12.42 -7.33
N PRO A 62 4.93 12.11 -7.83
CA PRO A 62 6.16 12.78 -7.41
C PRO A 62 6.14 14.29 -7.71
N PHE A 63 5.61 14.69 -8.87
CA PHE A 63 5.48 16.11 -9.24
C PHE A 63 4.49 16.87 -8.34
N ALA A 64 3.47 16.17 -7.82
CA ALA A 64 2.53 16.74 -6.86
C ALA A 64 2.96 16.57 -5.39
N ARG A 65 4.06 15.84 -5.13
CA ARG A 65 4.54 15.44 -3.79
C ARG A 65 3.48 14.69 -2.95
N LYS A 66 2.59 13.97 -3.63
CA LYS A 66 1.50 13.19 -3.01
C LYS A 66 1.77 11.71 -3.18
N PHE A 67 1.73 10.97 -2.09
CA PHE A 67 1.90 9.51 -2.10
C PHE A 67 0.72 8.88 -1.39
N TRP A 68 0.08 7.94 -2.07
CA TRP A 68 -1.07 7.20 -1.57
C TRP A 68 -0.76 5.72 -1.61
N THR A 69 -1.00 5.03 -0.51
CA THR A 69 -0.98 3.57 -0.47
C THR A 69 -2.36 3.07 -0.16
N LEU A 70 -2.81 2.08 -0.92
CA LEU A 70 -4.02 1.31 -0.66
C LEU A 70 -3.61 -0.12 -0.39
N SER A 71 -4.07 -0.69 0.73
CA SER A 71 -3.91 -2.11 1.03
C SER A 71 -5.23 -2.65 1.56
N VAL A 72 -5.56 -3.88 1.20
CA VAL A 72 -6.78 -4.57 1.63
C VAL A 72 -6.39 -5.86 2.32
N TRP A 73 -7.01 -6.09 3.47
CA TRP A 73 -6.71 -7.14 4.44
C TRP A 73 -7.97 -7.94 4.74
N ARG A 74 -7.79 -9.23 5.04
CA ARG A 74 -8.85 -10.16 5.41
C ARG A 74 -9.67 -9.64 6.59
N ASP A 75 -8.99 -9.12 7.60
CA ASP A 75 -9.60 -8.54 8.79
C ASP A 75 -8.66 -7.51 9.43
N GLN A 76 -9.15 -6.83 10.46
CA GLN A 76 -8.37 -5.83 11.19
C GLN A 76 -7.27 -6.44 12.05
N LYS A 77 -7.39 -7.71 12.46
CA LYS A 77 -6.37 -8.39 13.25
C LYS A 77 -5.13 -8.65 12.42
N ALA A 78 -5.30 -9.14 11.19
CA ALA A 78 -4.24 -9.34 10.21
C ALA A 78 -3.49 -8.03 9.84
N LEU A 79 -4.14 -6.87 10.02
CA LEU A 79 -3.51 -5.57 9.82
C LEU A 79 -2.63 -5.13 11.01
N MET A 80 -2.90 -5.61 12.23
CA MET A 80 -2.19 -5.21 13.45
C MET A 80 -1.12 -6.20 13.93
N ASP A 81 -1.15 -7.44 13.44
CA ASP A 81 -0.13 -8.49 13.69
C ASP A 81 1.18 -8.21 12.90
#